data_AF-A0A1Y2HSV9-F1
#
_entry.id   AF-A0A1Y2HSV9-F1
#
_cell.length_a   1.000
_cell.length_b   1.000
_cell.length_c   1.000
_cell.angle_alpha   90.00
_cell.angle_beta   90.00
_cell.angle_gamma   90.00
#
_symmetry.space_group_name_H-M   'P 1'
#
loop_
_entity.id
_entity.type
_entity.pdbx_description
1 polymer ?
#
loop_
_entity_poly.entity_id
_entity_poly.type
_entity_poly.pdbx_seq_one_letter_code
_entity_poly.pdbx_strand_id
1 'polypeptide(L)'
;MNLVAQGHKVSVFSRAPLKYAVYMPEDWILYDNTGLKGQAAAWAKANLEDAAAREKLGIRWVDLPADGVGEDKVYAAHWDDIKHIVYAIGFRTRGMPDMVVDGKKLAKGDLSYDPATGQLVVKSQGNKKVPNARGFGIAFPERITDRMGNVEWSVGMWKFMRYVTEVIQEGELTLQ
;
A
#
# COMPACT_ATOMS: atom_id res chain seq x y z
N MET A 1 -17.05 -6.73 -7.74
CA MET A 1 -18.46 -6.41 -7.52
C MET A 1 -18.60 -4.89 -7.48
N ASN A 2 -19.53 -4.30 -8.23
CA ASN A 2 -19.74 -2.84 -8.28
C ASN A 2 -21.00 -2.48 -7.46
N LEU A 3 -20.82 -1.84 -6.32
CA LEU A 3 -21.91 -1.53 -5.37
C LEU A 3 -22.94 -0.56 -5.96
N VAL A 4 -22.47 0.41 -6.74
CA VAL A 4 -23.32 1.41 -7.38
C VAL A 4 -24.20 0.77 -8.46
N ALA A 5 -23.63 -0.14 -9.26
CA ALA A 5 -24.40 -0.88 -10.27
C ALA A 5 -25.48 -1.79 -9.66
N GLN A 6 -25.37 -2.12 -8.37
CA GLN A 6 -26.37 -2.86 -7.61
C GLN A 6 -27.42 -1.95 -6.94
N GLY A 7 -27.35 -0.63 -7.17
CA GLY A 7 -28.28 0.35 -6.62
C GLY A 7 -27.94 0.81 -5.19
N HIS A 8 -26.76 0.47 -4.67
CA HIS A 8 -26.34 0.98 -3.36
C HIS A 8 -25.84 2.43 -3.45
N LYS A 9 -26.24 3.25 -2.48
CA LYS A 9 -25.62 4.55 -2.24
C LYS A 9 -24.28 4.35 -1.55
N VAL A 10 -23.26 5.07 -1.99
CA VAL A 10 -21.89 4.89 -1.49
C VAL A 10 -21.35 6.23 -1.01
N SER A 11 -20.90 6.29 0.24
CA SER A 11 -20.14 7.43 0.77
C SER A 11 -18.65 7.10 0.74
N VAL A 12 -17.87 7.89 -0.01
CA VAL A 12 -16.41 7.77 -0.08
C VAL A 12 -15.79 8.87 0.76
N PHE A 13 -15.08 8.47 1.82
CA PHE A 13 -14.32 9.38 2.68
C PHE A 13 -12.86 9.33 2.26
N SER A 14 -12.30 10.46 1.84
CA SER A 14 -10.93 10.51 1.30
C SER A 14 -10.11 11.64 1.91
N ARG A 15 -8.86 11.37 2.27
CA ARG A 15 -7.88 12.37 2.72
C ARG A 15 -7.18 13.11 1.58
N ALA A 16 -7.29 12.59 0.36
CA ALA A 16 -6.55 13.07 -0.79
C ALA A 16 -7.35 12.91 -2.09
N PRO A 17 -7.02 13.71 -3.13
CA PRO A 17 -7.55 13.51 -4.47
C PRO A 17 -7.20 12.12 -5.03
N LEU A 18 -7.93 11.71 -6.06
CA LEU A 18 -7.61 10.50 -6.81
C LEU A 18 -6.23 10.63 -7.47
N LYS A 19 -5.45 9.57 -7.37
CA LYS A 19 -4.11 9.47 -7.95
C LYS A 19 -4.14 8.47 -9.09
N TYR A 20 -3.53 8.84 -10.23
CA TYR A 20 -3.48 8.01 -11.43
C TYR A 20 -2.04 7.71 -11.81
N ALA A 21 -1.80 6.51 -12.32
CA ALA A 21 -0.54 6.22 -12.95
C ALA A 21 -0.43 6.98 -14.28
N VAL A 22 0.69 7.65 -14.51
CA VAL A 22 0.92 8.45 -15.73
C VAL A 22 2.10 7.86 -16.47
N TYR A 23 1.89 7.47 -17.74
CA TYR A 23 2.96 7.03 -18.61
C TYR A 23 3.79 8.24 -19.02
N MET A 24 5.06 8.20 -18.69
CA MET A 24 6.02 9.27 -18.94
C MET A 24 6.86 8.95 -20.18
N PRO A 25 7.53 9.96 -20.79
CA PRO A 25 8.56 9.70 -21.79
C PRO A 25 9.65 8.77 -21.23
N GLU A 26 10.29 7.98 -22.10
CA GLU A 26 11.34 7.01 -21.73
C GLU A 26 10.84 5.82 -20.88
N ASP A 27 9.63 5.33 -21.18
CA ASP A 27 9.08 4.05 -20.72
C ASP A 27 9.05 3.84 -19.19
N TRP A 28 8.84 4.92 -18.43
CA TRP A 28 8.56 4.82 -16.99
C TRP A 28 7.18 5.38 -16.64
N ILE A 29 6.69 5.01 -15.46
CA ILE A 29 5.35 5.34 -15.01
C ILE A 29 5.45 6.14 -13.71
N LEU A 30 4.89 7.35 -13.69
CA LEU A 30 4.71 8.14 -12.48
C LEU A 30 3.57 7.56 -11.66
N TYR A 31 3.75 7.46 -10.34
CA TYR A 31 2.82 6.80 -9.41
C TYR A 31 2.54 5.34 -9.78
N ASP A 32 3.57 4.62 -10.20
CA ASP A 32 3.46 3.24 -10.69
C ASP A 32 2.89 2.28 -9.63
N ASN A 33 3.12 2.54 -8.34
CA ASN A 33 2.66 1.67 -7.27
C ASN A 33 1.40 2.17 -6.56
N THR A 34 1.14 3.48 -6.59
CA THR A 34 0.03 4.08 -5.85
C THR A 34 -1.09 4.64 -6.71
N GLY A 35 -0.85 4.84 -8.01
CA GLY A 35 -1.82 5.39 -8.95
C GLY A 35 -2.76 4.33 -9.53
N LEU A 36 -4.02 4.71 -9.74
CA LEU A 36 -5.00 3.91 -10.48
C LEU A 36 -4.52 3.66 -11.92
N LYS A 37 -4.80 2.45 -12.42
CA LYS A 37 -4.43 1.99 -13.78
C LYS A 37 -5.58 1.32 -14.52
N GLY A 38 -5.44 1.22 -15.83
CA GLY A 38 -6.32 0.43 -16.70
C GLY A 38 -7.80 0.82 -16.57
N GLN A 39 -8.68 -0.18 -16.52
CA GLN A 39 -10.12 0.02 -16.47
C GLN A 39 -10.59 0.78 -15.22
N ALA A 40 -9.94 0.58 -14.07
CA ALA A 40 -10.28 1.30 -12.84
C ALA A 40 -9.97 2.80 -12.97
N ALA A 41 -8.83 3.16 -13.57
CA ALA A 41 -8.49 4.56 -13.84
C ALA A 41 -9.46 5.21 -14.83
N ALA A 42 -9.78 4.52 -15.93
CA ALA A 42 -10.72 5.02 -16.93
C ALA A 42 -12.11 5.24 -16.32
N TRP A 43 -12.59 4.29 -15.52
CA TRP A 43 -13.86 4.41 -14.82
C TRP A 43 -13.86 5.56 -13.80
N ALA A 44 -12.81 5.67 -12.98
CA ALA A 44 -12.71 6.74 -11.99
C ALA A 44 -12.69 8.13 -12.64
N LYS A 45 -11.93 8.33 -13.73
CA LYS A 45 -11.91 9.60 -14.48
C LYS A 45 -13.29 9.99 -14.99
N ALA A 46 -14.05 9.03 -15.52
CA ALA A 46 -15.37 9.29 -16.10
C ALA A 46 -16.46 9.54 -15.04
N ASN A 47 -16.30 8.99 -13.82
CA ASN A 47 -17.41 8.88 -12.86
C ASN A 47 -17.15 9.52 -11.50
N LEU A 48 -15.88 9.73 -11.11
CA LEU A 48 -15.51 10.19 -9.77
C LEU A 48 -14.90 11.60 -9.74
N GLU A 49 -14.29 12.08 -10.83
CA GLU A 49 -13.70 13.42 -10.86
C GLU A 49 -14.76 14.51 -10.86
N ASP A 50 -15.84 14.30 -11.63
CA ASP A 50 -16.95 15.25 -11.72
C ASP A 50 -17.99 15.03 -10.60
N ALA A 51 -18.43 16.12 -9.97
CA ALA A 51 -19.41 16.06 -8.88
C ALA A 51 -20.79 15.60 -9.37
N ALA A 52 -21.23 16.08 -10.54
CA ALA A 52 -22.54 15.72 -11.09
C ALA A 52 -22.59 14.26 -11.55
N ALA A 53 -21.49 13.74 -12.12
CA ALA A 53 -21.35 12.33 -12.45
C ALA A 53 -21.44 11.43 -11.20
N ARG A 54 -20.75 11.80 -10.12
CA ARG A 54 -20.82 11.10 -8.83
C ARG A 54 -22.25 11.08 -8.28
N GLU A 55 -22.93 12.22 -8.29
CA GLU A 55 -24.29 12.34 -7.77
C GLU A 55 -25.28 11.47 -8.54
N LYS A 56 -25.21 11.43 -9.87
CA LYS A 56 -26.04 10.55 -10.71
C LYS A 56 -25.86 9.08 -10.38
N LEU A 57 -24.69 8.70 -9.89
CA LEU A 57 -24.35 7.35 -9.45
C LEU A 57 -24.68 7.08 -7.98
N GLY A 58 -25.24 8.05 -7.25
CA GLY A 58 -25.49 7.91 -5.82
C GLY A 58 -24.21 7.81 -4.99
N ILE A 59 -23.10 8.39 -5.48
CA ILE A 59 -21.83 8.45 -4.78
C ILE A 59 -21.71 9.81 -4.09
N ARG A 60 -21.64 9.80 -2.76
CA ARG A 60 -21.29 10.97 -1.94
C ARG A 60 -19.78 10.97 -1.72
N TRP A 61 -19.12 12.07 -2.02
CA TRP A 61 -17.70 12.25 -1.71
C TRP A 61 -17.55 13.17 -0.51
N VAL A 62 -16.75 12.76 0.46
CA VAL A 62 -16.49 13.50 1.71
C VAL A 62 -14.98 13.65 1.86
N ASP A 63 -14.50 14.89 1.89
CA ASP A 63 -13.10 15.18 2.11
C ASP A 63 -12.79 15.11 3.62
N LEU A 64 -11.73 14.36 3.94
CA LEU A 64 -11.19 14.24 5.28
C LEU A 64 -9.97 15.14 5.44
N PRO A 65 -9.69 15.65 6.65
CA PRO A 65 -8.43 16.32 6.97
C PRO A 65 -7.22 15.48 6.57
N ALA A 66 -6.27 16.09 5.85
CA ALA A 66 -5.10 15.38 5.32
C ALA A 66 -4.21 14.80 6.43
N ASP A 67 -4.16 15.45 7.59
CA ASP A 67 -3.41 15.02 8.79
C ASP A 67 -4.20 14.02 9.67
N GLY A 68 -5.46 13.75 9.33
CA GLY A 68 -6.36 12.88 10.08
C GLY A 68 -6.90 13.47 11.39
N VAL A 69 -6.59 14.73 11.71
CA VAL A 69 -7.04 15.34 12.96
C VAL A 69 -8.50 15.77 12.83
N GLY A 70 -9.36 15.26 13.72
CA GLY A 70 -10.79 15.63 13.77
C GLY A 70 -11.69 14.87 12.80
N GLU A 71 -11.23 13.76 12.20
CA GLU A 71 -12.05 12.92 11.33
C GLU A 71 -13.28 12.34 12.04
N ASP A 72 -13.20 12.09 13.34
CA ASP A 72 -14.30 11.61 14.17
C ASP A 72 -15.54 12.49 14.05
N LYS A 73 -15.35 13.82 14.00
CA LYS A 73 -16.43 14.78 13.80
C LYS A 73 -17.02 14.70 12.39
N VAL A 74 -16.17 14.51 11.37
CA VAL A 74 -16.62 14.36 9.98
C VAL A 74 -17.42 13.07 9.82
N TYR A 75 -16.94 11.95 10.37
CA TYR A 75 -17.69 10.69 10.36
C TYR A 75 -19.03 10.81 11.08
N ALA A 76 -19.05 11.41 12.27
CA ALA A 76 -20.28 11.58 13.05
C ALA A 76 -21.36 12.37 12.29
N ALA A 77 -20.96 13.37 11.50
CA ALA A 77 -21.87 14.16 10.66
C ALA A 77 -22.51 13.37 9.49
N HIS A 78 -22.00 12.17 9.18
CA HIS A 78 -22.44 11.35 8.06
C HIS A 78 -22.86 9.94 8.47
N TRP A 79 -22.97 9.65 9.77
CA TRP A 79 -23.10 8.27 10.26
C TRP A 79 -24.52 7.68 10.13
N ASP A 80 -25.54 8.53 10.24
CA ASP A 80 -26.93 8.10 10.40
C ASP A 80 -27.48 7.25 9.23
N ASP A 81 -26.93 7.40 8.02
CA ASP A 81 -27.33 6.63 6.83
C ASP A 81 -26.39 5.48 6.44
N ILE A 82 -25.31 5.24 7.21
CA ILE A 82 -24.29 4.22 6.91
C ILE A 82 -24.58 2.91 7.65
N LYS A 83 -24.84 1.84 6.89
CA LYS A 83 -25.12 0.50 7.44
C LYS A 83 -23.94 -0.48 7.37
N HIS A 84 -22.98 -0.19 6.50
CA HIS A 84 -21.83 -1.05 6.24
C HIS A 84 -20.59 -0.19 6.03
N ILE A 85 -19.44 -0.69 6.50
CA ILE A 85 -18.14 -0.04 6.31
C ILE A 85 -17.27 -0.95 5.47
N VAL A 86 -16.64 -0.38 4.45
CA VAL A 86 -15.54 -1.01 3.73
C VAL A 86 -14.27 -0.23 4.01
N TYR A 87 -13.35 -0.85 4.74
CA TYR A 87 -12.02 -0.29 4.95
C TYR A 87 -11.20 -0.45 3.68
N ALA A 88 -11.12 0.62 2.88
CA ALA A 88 -10.25 0.72 1.72
C ALA A 88 -8.85 1.27 2.08
N ILE A 89 -8.42 1.05 3.32
CA ILE A 89 -7.04 1.33 3.75
C ILE A 89 -6.17 0.14 3.34
N GLY A 90 -4.94 0.41 2.87
CA GLY A 90 -4.02 -0.62 2.42
C GLY A 90 -3.74 -1.72 3.46
N PHE A 91 -2.97 -2.73 3.06
CA PHE A 91 -2.66 -3.83 3.96
C PHE A 91 -1.78 -3.37 5.13
N ARG A 92 -2.19 -3.68 6.36
CA ARG A 92 -1.26 -3.72 7.48
C ARG A 92 -0.53 -5.05 7.43
N THR A 93 0.74 -5.07 7.84
CA THR A 93 1.47 -6.32 8.03
C THR A 93 0.66 -7.21 8.97
N ARG A 94 0.25 -8.39 8.48
CA ARG A 94 -0.32 -9.42 9.36
C ARG A 94 0.74 -9.82 10.38
N GLY A 95 0.30 -10.27 11.55
CA GLY A 95 1.21 -10.81 12.55
C GLY A 95 2.11 -11.87 11.91
N MET A 96 3.42 -11.64 11.95
CA MET A 96 4.39 -12.63 11.50
C MET A 96 4.18 -13.92 12.31
N PRO A 97 4.49 -15.10 11.73
CA PRO A 97 4.57 -16.32 12.53
C PRO A 97 5.52 -16.10 13.72
N ASP A 98 5.37 -16.91 14.76
CA ASP A 98 6.32 -16.90 15.86
C ASP A 98 7.72 -17.21 15.32
N MET A 99 8.65 -16.27 15.44
CA MET A 99 10.02 -16.40 14.96
C MET A 99 10.98 -16.55 16.13
N VAL A 100 12.02 -17.35 15.93
CA VAL A 100 13.12 -17.54 16.88
C VAL A 100 14.41 -17.15 16.17
N VAL A 101 15.18 -16.24 16.76
CA VAL A 101 16.50 -15.83 16.29
C VAL A 101 17.48 -16.03 17.43
N ASP A 102 18.56 -16.78 17.19
CA ASP A 102 19.57 -17.15 18.20
C ASP A 102 18.96 -17.78 19.47
N GLY A 103 17.98 -18.68 19.28
CA GLY A 103 17.28 -19.36 20.38
C GLY A 103 16.31 -18.48 21.18
N LYS A 104 16.11 -17.21 20.81
CA LYS A 104 15.17 -16.30 21.47
C LYS A 104 13.94 -16.05 20.61
N LYS A 105 12.75 -16.25 21.19
CA LYS A 105 11.48 -15.91 20.56
C LYS A 105 11.38 -14.39 20.40
N LEU A 106 11.08 -13.94 19.19
CA LEU A 106 10.88 -12.52 18.91
C LEU A 106 9.50 -12.06 19.36
N ALA A 107 9.43 -10.87 19.94
CA ALA A 107 8.16 -10.20 20.20
C ALA A 107 7.51 -9.73 18.88
N LYS A 108 6.18 -9.62 18.86
CA LYS A 108 5.47 -9.07 17.70
C LYS A 108 5.96 -7.65 17.41
N GLY A 109 6.34 -7.39 16.16
CA GLY A 109 6.83 -6.07 15.71
C GLY A 109 8.32 -5.81 15.97
N ASP A 110 9.02 -6.76 16.58
CA ASP A 110 10.46 -6.67 16.87
C ASP A 110 11.34 -6.90 15.64
N LEU A 111 10.83 -7.66 14.66
CA LEU A 111 11.46 -7.81 13.36
C LEU A 111 11.24 -6.56 12.50
N SER A 112 12.31 -6.05 11.90
CA SER A 112 12.32 -5.03 10.85
C SER A 112 13.15 -5.51 9.67
N TYR A 113 13.20 -4.68 8.62
CA TYR A 113 14.09 -4.90 7.49
C TYR A 113 14.58 -3.58 6.91
N ASP A 114 15.66 -3.64 6.15
CA ASP A 114 16.12 -2.59 5.26
C ASP A 114 15.46 -2.77 3.87
N PRO A 115 14.59 -1.84 3.42
CA PRO A 115 13.92 -1.95 2.13
C PRO A 115 14.81 -1.90 0.89
N ALA A 116 16.05 -1.41 1.00
CA ALA A 116 16.97 -1.38 -0.13
C ALA A 116 17.69 -2.73 -0.32
N THR A 117 17.95 -3.44 0.78
CA THR A 117 18.80 -4.64 0.77
C THR A 117 18.08 -5.91 1.21
N GLY A 118 16.83 -5.82 1.65
CA GLY A 118 16.07 -6.92 2.23
C GLY A 118 16.61 -7.42 3.57
N GLN A 119 17.67 -6.82 4.13
CA GLN A 119 18.32 -7.31 5.34
C GLN A 119 17.35 -7.24 6.52
N LEU A 120 17.04 -8.40 7.12
CA LEU A 120 16.23 -8.47 8.33
C LEU A 120 17.05 -8.04 9.55
N VAL A 121 16.42 -7.31 10.48
CA VAL A 121 17.04 -6.86 11.74
C VAL A 121 16.09 -7.05 12.92
N VAL A 122 16.66 -7.30 14.10
CA VAL A 122 15.91 -7.41 15.37
C VAL A 122 16.10 -6.11 16.17
N LYS A 123 15.01 -5.34 16.34
CA LYS A 123 15.04 -4.00 16.95
C LYS A 123 15.50 -4.03 18.40
N SER A 124 14.96 -4.96 19.20
CA SER A 124 15.29 -5.15 20.62
C SER A 124 16.76 -5.48 20.89
N GLN A 125 17.48 -5.93 19.86
CA GLN A 125 18.91 -6.25 19.92
C GLN A 125 19.76 -5.18 19.22
N GLY A 126 19.33 -3.92 19.21
CA GLY A 126 20.08 -2.83 18.59
C GLY A 126 20.16 -2.95 17.07
N ASN A 127 19.07 -3.39 16.42
CA ASN A 127 19.01 -3.69 14.98
C ASN A 127 20.03 -4.75 14.54
N LYS A 128 20.28 -5.76 15.39
CA LYS A 128 21.14 -6.90 15.02
C LYS A 128 20.61 -7.55 13.73
N LYS A 129 21.50 -7.71 12.75
CA LYS A 129 21.20 -8.41 11.49
C LYS A 129 20.88 -9.87 11.75
N VAL A 130 19.82 -10.38 11.13
CA VAL A 130 19.54 -11.81 11.08
C VAL A 130 20.42 -12.42 9.99
N PRO A 131 21.38 -13.30 10.32
CA PRO A 131 22.28 -13.88 9.33
C PRO A 131 21.51 -14.80 8.38
N ASN A 132 21.92 -14.84 7.12
CA ASN A 132 21.37 -15.72 6.07
C ASN A 132 19.84 -15.61 5.87
N ALA A 133 19.24 -14.49 6.29
CA ALA A 133 17.81 -14.25 6.14
C ALA A 133 17.55 -12.85 5.59
N ARG A 134 16.69 -12.79 4.56
CA ARG A 134 16.26 -11.56 3.90
C ARG A 134 14.73 -11.54 3.76
N GLY A 135 14.16 -10.35 3.85
CA GLY A 135 12.73 -10.10 3.67
C GLY A 135 12.41 -9.70 2.25
N PHE A 136 11.42 -10.35 1.64
CA PHE A 136 10.89 -10.01 0.33
C PHE A 136 9.35 -10.10 0.29
N GLY A 137 8.76 -9.58 -0.80
CA GLY A 137 7.33 -9.68 -1.08
C GLY A 137 6.47 -8.65 -0.35
N ILE A 138 5.15 -8.87 -0.29
CA ILE A 138 4.19 -7.89 0.27
C ILE A 138 4.48 -7.58 1.75
N ALA A 139 5.06 -8.53 2.50
CA ALA A 139 5.43 -8.32 3.90
C ALA A 139 6.69 -7.45 4.06
N PHE A 140 7.58 -7.47 3.07
CA PHE A 140 8.86 -6.77 3.06
C PHE A 140 9.12 -6.16 1.67
N PRO A 141 8.27 -5.22 1.21
CA PRO A 141 8.40 -4.67 -0.13
C PRO A 141 9.65 -3.79 -0.24
N GLU A 142 10.22 -3.75 -1.44
CA GLU A 142 11.26 -2.78 -1.78
C GLU A 142 10.70 -1.35 -1.67
N ARG A 143 11.50 -0.43 -1.14
CA ARG A 143 11.17 1.00 -1.18
C ARG A 143 11.89 1.63 -2.37
N ILE A 144 11.12 2.16 -3.31
CA ILE A 144 11.66 2.82 -4.49
C ILE A 144 11.40 4.32 -4.43
N THR A 145 12.29 5.08 -5.07
CA THR A 145 12.10 6.51 -5.32
C THR A 145 12.01 6.69 -6.83
N ASP A 146 10.92 7.26 -7.33
CA ASP A 146 10.78 7.55 -8.75
C ASP A 146 11.64 8.75 -9.19
N ARG A 147 11.67 9.02 -10.50
CA ARG A 147 12.50 10.10 -11.07
C ARG A 147 12.07 11.50 -10.63
N MET A 148 10.86 11.66 -10.09
CA MET A 148 10.34 12.91 -9.55
C MET A 148 10.51 13.00 -8.02
N GLY A 149 11.18 12.02 -7.42
CA GLY A 149 11.43 11.98 -5.98
C GLY A 149 10.28 11.39 -5.15
N ASN A 150 9.22 10.86 -5.76
CA ASN A 150 8.17 10.22 -4.99
C ASN A 150 8.65 8.88 -4.46
N VAL A 151 8.38 8.64 -3.19
CA VAL A 151 8.73 7.39 -2.52
C VAL A 151 7.51 6.47 -2.50
N GLU A 152 7.68 5.25 -3.00
CA GLU A 152 6.62 4.25 -3.05
C GLU A 152 7.11 2.87 -2.60
N TRP A 153 6.19 2.05 -2.11
CA TRP A 153 6.44 0.63 -1.86
C TRP A 153 6.18 -0.16 -3.13
N SER A 154 7.22 -0.83 -3.62
CA SER A 154 7.18 -1.60 -4.87
C SER A 154 6.49 -2.94 -4.63
N VAL A 155 5.28 -3.09 -5.17
CA VAL A 155 4.45 -4.30 -4.98
C VAL A 155 4.02 -4.87 -6.32
N GLY A 156 4.27 -6.16 -6.52
CA GLY A 156 3.88 -6.90 -7.72
C GLY A 156 4.83 -8.05 -8.00
N MET A 157 4.33 -9.14 -8.59
CA MET A 157 5.12 -10.37 -8.78
C MET A 157 6.44 -10.12 -9.52
N TRP A 158 6.37 -9.45 -10.69
CA TRP A 158 7.56 -9.13 -11.48
C TRP A 158 8.56 -8.25 -10.72
N LYS A 159 8.06 -7.26 -9.97
CA LYS A 159 8.87 -6.37 -9.13
C LYS A 159 9.57 -7.13 -8.02
N PHE A 160 8.89 -8.10 -7.42
CA PHE A 160 9.49 -8.98 -6.41
C PHE A 160 10.58 -9.86 -7.00
N MET A 161 10.35 -10.46 -8.17
CA MET A 161 11.39 -11.26 -8.83
C MET A 161 12.62 -10.40 -9.15
N ARG A 162 12.42 -9.21 -9.71
CA ARG A 162 13.50 -8.24 -9.93
C ARG A 162 14.26 -7.93 -8.64
N TYR A 163 13.53 -7.56 -7.58
CA TYR A 163 14.12 -7.18 -6.29
C TYR A 163 14.92 -8.34 -5.66
N VAL A 164 14.40 -9.57 -5.72
CA VAL A 164 15.11 -10.76 -5.26
C VAL A 164 16.40 -10.96 -6.05
N THR A 165 16.37 -10.86 -7.38
CA THR A 165 17.56 -11.01 -8.23
C THR A 165 18.61 -9.93 -7.98
N GLU A 166 18.19 -8.68 -7.75
CA GLU A 166 19.11 -7.57 -7.48
C GLU A 166 19.78 -7.70 -6.11
N VAL A 167 19.04 -8.17 -5.10
CA VAL A 167 19.52 -8.30 -3.72
C VAL A 167 20.33 -9.58 -3.51
N ILE A 168 19.91 -10.70 -4.11
CA ILE A 168 20.58 -11.99 -4.00
C ILE A 168 21.50 -12.14 -5.21
N GLN A 169 22.74 -11.68 -5.10
CA GLN A 169 23.76 -11.91 -6.15
C GLN A 169 24.09 -13.41 -6.24
N GLU A 170 24.33 -13.90 -7.47
CA GLU A 170 24.76 -15.28 -7.75
C GLU A 170 26.08 -15.59 -7.02
N GLY A 171 25.99 -16.14 -5.81
CA GLY A 171 27.15 -16.43 -4.96
C GLY A 171 26.83 -16.52 -3.46
N GLU A 172 25.75 -15.86 -2.99
CA GLU A 172 25.35 -15.90 -1.58
C GLU A 172 24.52 -17.15 -1.21
N LEU A 173 24.01 -17.89 -2.19
CA LEU A 173 23.25 -19.12 -1.98
C LEU A 173 24.17 -20.35 -2.05
N THR A 174 25.02 -20.52 -1.04
CA THR A 174 25.58 -21.85 -0.78
C THR A 174 24.57 -22.62 0.06
N LEU A 175 23.96 -23.65 -0.54
CA LEU A 175 23.24 -24.66 0.23
C LEU A 175 24.28 -25.38 1.09
N GLN A 176 24.22 -25.14 2.41
CA GLN A 176 24.91 -25.96 3.40
C GLN A 176 24.11 -27.21 3.71
#